data_AF-A0AAD8AK30-F1
#
_entry.id   AF-A0AAD8AK30-F1
#
_cell.length_a   1.000
_cell.length_b   1.000
_cell.length_c   1.000
_cell.angle_alpha   90.00
_cell.angle_beta   90.00
_cell.angle_gamma   90.00
#
_symmetry.space_group_name_H-M   'P 1'
#
loop_
_entity.id
_entity.type
_entity.pdbx_description
1 polymer ?
#
loop_
_entity_poly.entity_id
_entity_poly.type
_entity_poly.pdbx_seq_one_letter_code
_entity_poly.pdbx_strand_id
1 'polypeptide(L)'
;ISRVFLFDLNCKSVLRYYFWGLVFNTGGNNTFQSYRMYTQSFTTPETFTQWKSCFSGPNSQLLVKVVGVIHGCYYILAMIEEAAGTRMYECKKQQSSGRLSRKRDAKLKELIQISPKLQKLQEERSQYLEYQKIQRELEYLTRFYVAWQYHSAEAVRGKTRERLEAAHTQIQNIKQEVKDGENELKELDKQAEHLKEIKNSEGGTKTRRIGDSTERKKGRREAKFIAAQKANRDNIVSEEKKLKQLERSLKEDESSLAAKEGELKKVEGLFTKLKDTDKSDAEALAAAQKKFQAVSAGLVIDDDGSDKTLQDQLM
;
A
#
# COMPACT_ATOMS: atom_id res chain seq x y z
N ILE A 1 -83.14 -11.69 55.63
CA ILE A 1 -83.64 -11.84 57.01
C ILE A 1 -82.66 -12.78 57.72
N SER A 2 -81.60 -12.24 58.34
CA SER A 2 -81.46 -12.01 59.81
C SER A 2 -81.18 -13.34 60.55
N ARG A 3 -80.10 -13.65 61.29
CA ARG A 3 -79.26 -13.02 62.36
C ARG A 3 -77.99 -13.95 62.50
N VAL A 4 -76.73 -13.56 62.69
CA VAL A 4 -76.03 -12.92 63.85
C VAL A 4 -76.25 -13.75 65.17
N PHE A 5 -75.31 -14.35 65.91
CA PHE A 5 -73.96 -13.96 66.40
C PHE A 5 -73.23 -15.14 67.11
N LEU A 6 -71.89 -15.03 67.18
CA LEU A 6 -70.92 -15.36 68.25
C LEU A 6 -70.50 -16.82 68.59
N PHE A 7 -69.23 -17.08 68.25
CA PHE A 7 -68.12 -17.69 69.01
C PHE A 7 -68.34 -19.01 69.76
N ASP A 8 -67.57 -20.03 69.36
CA ASP A 8 -66.65 -20.65 70.32
C ASP A 8 -65.29 -20.99 69.69
N LEU A 9 -64.24 -20.71 70.46
CA LEU A 9 -62.83 -20.88 70.15
C LEU A 9 -62.43 -22.33 70.38
N ASN A 10 -61.93 -23.02 69.34
CA ASN A 10 -60.73 -23.89 69.39
C ASN A 10 -60.72 -24.89 68.23
N CYS A 11 -59.93 -24.63 67.20
CA CYS A 11 -59.34 -25.70 66.41
C CYS A 11 -57.87 -25.37 66.15
N LYS A 12 -57.01 -25.73 67.12
CA LYS A 12 -55.58 -25.92 66.89
C LYS A 12 -55.42 -27.14 65.97
N SER A 13 -55.43 -26.92 64.66
CA SER A 13 -55.04 -27.93 63.68
C SER A 13 -53.51 -28.05 63.65
N VAL A 14 -52.96 -28.83 64.57
CA VAL A 14 -51.54 -29.17 64.59
C VAL A 14 -51.30 -30.32 63.61
N LEU A 15 -50.78 -30.02 62.42
CA LEU A 15 -50.16 -31.03 61.56
C LEU A 15 -48.93 -31.59 62.30
N ARG A 16 -48.98 -32.89 62.67
CA ARG A 16 -47.83 -33.62 63.20
C ARG A 16 -47.06 -34.25 62.03
N TYR A 17 -45.82 -33.82 61.82
CA TYR A 17 -44.85 -34.58 61.05
C TYR A 17 -44.02 -35.44 62.01
N TYR A 18 -43.91 -36.74 61.70
CA TYR A 18 -43.08 -37.68 62.45
C TYR A 18 -41.72 -37.81 61.74
N PHE A 19 -40.63 -37.59 62.47
CA PHE A 19 -39.27 -37.88 61.99
C PHE A 19 -38.75 -39.10 62.73
N TRP A 20 -38.36 -40.15 62.00
CA TRP A 20 -37.68 -41.32 62.55
C TRP A 20 -36.17 -41.15 62.36
N GLY A 21 -35.43 -41.03 63.47
CA GLY A 21 -33.97 -41.02 63.47
C GLY A 21 -33.43 -42.31 64.08
N LEU A 22 -32.58 -43.03 63.35
CA LEU A 22 -31.94 -44.26 63.77
C LEU A 22 -30.50 -43.95 64.18
N VAL A 23 -30.14 -44.22 65.44
CA VAL A 23 -28.77 -44.05 65.95
C VAL A 23 -28.15 -45.44 66.11
N PHE A 24 -27.10 -45.73 65.34
CA PHE A 24 -26.28 -46.93 65.53
C PHE A 24 -25.16 -46.62 66.52
N ASN A 25 -25.06 -47.42 67.59
CA ASN A 25 -23.92 -47.39 68.50
C ASN A 25 -23.10 -48.68 68.31
N THR A 26 -21.80 -48.54 68.07
CA THR A 26 -20.87 -49.67 67.87
C THR A 26 -20.58 -50.32 69.22
N GLY A 27 -21.42 -51.28 69.61
CA GLY A 27 -21.26 -51.98 70.89
C GLY A 27 -22.48 -52.78 71.31
N GLY A 28 -22.86 -53.78 70.50
CA GLY A 28 -23.44 -55.05 70.96
C GLY A 28 -24.70 -55.12 71.82
N ASN A 29 -25.38 -54.02 72.18
CA ASN A 29 -26.67 -54.06 72.88
C ASN A 29 -27.57 -52.90 72.42
N ASN A 30 -28.67 -53.23 71.75
CA ASN A 30 -29.65 -52.27 71.24
C ASN A 30 -30.60 -51.82 72.36
N THR A 31 -30.40 -50.61 72.90
CA THR A 31 -31.39 -49.93 73.74
C THR A 31 -32.15 -48.88 72.92
N PHE A 32 -33.47 -49.04 72.81
CA PHE A 32 -34.36 -48.05 72.18
C PHE A 32 -34.61 -46.90 73.16
N GLN A 33 -34.03 -45.72 72.90
CA GLN A 33 -34.38 -44.51 73.62
C GLN A 33 -35.27 -43.61 72.75
N SER A 34 -36.56 -43.55 73.11
CA SER A 34 -37.52 -42.61 72.55
C SER A 34 -37.28 -41.23 73.18
N TYR A 35 -36.74 -40.29 72.41
CA TYR A 35 -36.75 -38.88 72.81
C TYR A 35 -38.02 -38.20 72.31
N ARG A 36 -38.89 -37.83 73.26
CA ARG A 36 -40.12 -37.08 73.03
C ARG A 36 -39.82 -35.60 73.20
N MET A 37 -39.43 -34.90 72.14
CA MET A 37 -39.37 -33.43 72.17
C MET A 37 -40.76 -32.87 71.87
N TYR A 38 -41.32 -32.18 72.86
CA TYR A 38 -42.49 -31.31 72.67
C TYR A 38 -42.00 -29.94 72.23
N THR A 39 -42.44 -29.49 71.06
CA THR A 39 -42.28 -28.08 70.67
C THR A 39 -43.63 -27.38 70.84
N GLN A 40 -43.75 -26.58 71.88
CA GLN A 40 -44.84 -25.61 72.04
C GLN A 40 -44.56 -24.39 71.15
N SER A 41 -45.63 -23.83 70.59
CA SER A 41 -45.70 -22.67 69.70
C SER A 41 -44.68 -21.56 70.04
N PHE A 42 -43.91 -21.15 69.04
CA PHE A 42 -42.83 -20.17 69.17
C PHE A 42 -43.33 -18.74 68.93
N THR A 43 -43.24 -17.91 69.96
CA THR A 43 -43.33 -16.45 69.87
C THR A 43 -42.36 -15.84 70.89
N THR A 44 -41.10 -15.63 70.50
CA THR A 44 -40.21 -14.53 70.95
C THR A 44 -38.78 -14.66 70.37
N PRO A 45 -38.04 -13.55 70.16
CA PRO A 45 -36.71 -13.52 69.52
C PRO A 45 -35.56 -14.14 70.34
N GLU A 46 -35.79 -14.45 71.62
CA GLU A 46 -34.76 -14.88 72.57
C GLU A 46 -34.30 -16.34 72.35
N THR A 47 -35.09 -17.15 71.63
CA THR A 47 -34.75 -18.54 71.32
C THR A 47 -33.71 -18.69 70.20
N PHE A 48 -33.50 -17.66 69.37
CA PHE A 48 -32.49 -17.68 68.31
C PHE A 48 -31.06 -17.53 68.86
N THR A 49 -30.90 -16.82 69.98
CA THR A 49 -29.62 -16.66 70.68
C THR A 49 -29.23 -17.94 71.41
N GLN A 50 -30.21 -18.69 71.93
CA GLN A 50 -29.97 -19.99 72.57
C GLN A 50 -29.63 -21.09 71.55
N TRP A 51 -30.15 -21.00 70.32
CA TRP A 51 -29.78 -21.89 69.22
C TRP A 51 -28.33 -21.70 68.76
N LYS A 52 -27.80 -20.47 68.79
CA LYS A 52 -26.38 -20.17 68.49
C LYS A 52 -25.40 -20.75 69.52
N SER A 53 -25.79 -20.81 70.80
CA SER A 53 -24.91 -21.34 71.86
C SER A 53 -24.65 -22.85 71.76
N CYS A 54 -25.45 -23.59 70.99
CA CYS A 54 -25.24 -25.01 70.73
C CYS A 54 -24.28 -25.29 69.56
N PHE A 55 -23.85 -24.27 68.81
CA PHE A 55 -22.98 -24.42 67.62
C PHE A 55 -21.49 -24.23 67.88
N SER A 56 -21.09 -23.92 69.12
CA SER A 56 -19.70 -23.72 69.54
C SER A 56 -19.14 -24.93 70.31
N GLY A 57 -19.35 -26.14 69.76
CA GLY A 57 -18.78 -27.40 70.28
C GLY A 57 -18.41 -28.34 69.12
N PRO A 58 -17.49 -29.30 69.32
CA PRO A 58 -16.76 -30.01 68.25
C PRO A 58 -17.58 -30.96 67.35
N ASN A 59 -18.92 -30.87 67.35
CA ASN A 59 -19.82 -31.61 66.48
C ASN A 59 -20.30 -30.79 65.27
N SER A 60 -19.42 -29.97 64.67
CA SER A 60 -19.68 -29.19 63.45
C SER A 60 -19.84 -30.04 62.18
N GLN A 61 -19.63 -31.37 62.26
CA GLN A 61 -19.79 -32.28 61.12
C GLN A 61 -21.25 -32.54 60.71
N LEU A 62 -22.23 -32.28 61.60
CA LEU A 62 -23.65 -32.45 61.26
C LEU A 62 -24.21 -31.30 60.42
N LEU A 63 -23.62 -30.10 60.46
CA LEU A 63 -24.11 -28.96 59.69
C LEU A 63 -23.67 -29.02 58.22
N VAL A 64 -22.54 -29.66 57.91
CA VAL A 64 -22.06 -29.83 56.52
C VAL A 64 -23.03 -30.68 55.69
N LYS A 65 -23.70 -31.66 56.31
CA LYS A 65 -24.71 -32.50 55.63
C LYS A 65 -26.02 -31.78 55.34
N VAL A 66 -26.39 -30.75 56.10
CA VAL A 66 -27.59 -29.95 55.82
C VAL A 66 -27.33 -28.95 54.69
N VAL A 67 -26.12 -28.35 54.65
CA VAL A 67 -25.73 -27.43 53.57
C VAL A 67 -25.56 -28.17 52.22
N GLY A 68 -25.16 -29.45 52.24
CA GLY A 68 -25.04 -30.28 51.04
C GLY A 68 -26.38 -30.60 50.35
N VAL A 69 -27.52 -30.56 51.06
CA VAL A 69 -28.85 -30.86 50.51
C VAL A 69 -29.52 -29.63 49.88
N ILE A 70 -29.02 -28.42 50.16
CA ILE A 70 -29.68 -27.15 49.77
C ILE A 70 -29.16 -26.59 48.42
N HIS A 71 -28.07 -27.15 47.87
CA HIS A 71 -27.47 -26.67 46.61
C HIS A 71 -28.34 -26.86 45.35
N GLY A 72 -29.50 -27.52 45.44
CA GLY A 72 -30.43 -27.73 44.32
C GLY A 72 -31.74 -26.95 44.37
N CYS A 73 -32.04 -26.21 45.46
CA CYS A 73 -33.35 -25.58 45.65
C CYS A 73 -33.22 -24.08 45.91
N TYR A 74 -32.97 -23.31 44.85
CA TYR A 74 -32.95 -21.83 44.85
C TYR A 74 -34.15 -21.22 45.59
N TYR A 75 -35.32 -21.85 45.47
CA TYR A 75 -36.55 -21.41 46.13
C TYR A 75 -36.47 -21.45 47.66
N ILE A 76 -35.88 -22.51 48.24
CA ILE A 76 -35.74 -22.64 49.70
C ILE A 76 -34.75 -21.60 50.23
N LEU A 77 -33.66 -21.34 49.49
CA LEU A 77 -32.69 -20.30 49.83
C LEU A 77 -33.34 -18.91 49.81
N ALA A 78 -34.10 -18.61 48.76
CA ALA A 78 -34.82 -17.34 48.62
C ALA A 78 -35.86 -17.14 49.74
N MET A 79 -36.61 -18.18 50.13
CA MET A 79 -37.54 -18.10 51.25
C MET A 79 -36.83 -17.81 52.58
N ILE A 80 -35.64 -18.38 52.79
CA ILE A 80 -34.82 -18.12 53.99
C ILE A 80 -34.30 -16.68 53.99
N GLU A 81 -33.83 -16.17 52.86
CA GLU A 81 -33.35 -14.79 52.70
C GLU A 81 -34.46 -13.74 52.89
N GLU A 82 -35.70 -14.06 52.51
CA GLU A 82 -36.86 -13.21 52.77
C GLU A 82 -37.25 -13.18 54.24
N ALA A 83 -37.31 -14.34 54.89
CA ALA A 83 -37.61 -14.44 56.31
C ALA A 83 -36.54 -13.75 57.18
N ALA A 84 -35.28 -13.79 56.76
CA ALA A 84 -34.16 -13.09 57.40
C ALA A 84 -34.04 -11.60 57.01
N GLY A 85 -34.81 -11.12 56.02
CA GLY A 85 -34.77 -9.74 55.52
C GLY A 85 -33.50 -9.36 54.74
N THR A 86 -32.60 -10.31 54.45
CA THR A 86 -31.33 -10.07 53.76
C THR A 86 -31.48 -9.91 52.25
N ARG A 87 -32.60 -10.38 51.68
CA ARG A 87 -32.90 -10.30 50.23
C ARG A 87 -32.80 -8.87 49.67
N MET A 88 -33.28 -7.85 50.40
CA MET A 88 -33.20 -6.46 49.94
C MET A 88 -31.76 -5.92 49.93
N TYR A 89 -30.95 -6.29 50.93
CA TYR A 89 -29.55 -5.87 51.00
C TYR A 89 -28.75 -6.44 49.83
N GLU A 90 -28.93 -7.72 49.53
CA GLU A 90 -28.25 -8.38 48.42
C GLU A 90 -28.70 -7.83 47.06
N CYS A 91 -30.01 -7.61 46.88
CA CYS A 91 -30.53 -6.98 45.68
C CYS A 91 -29.96 -5.57 45.47
N LYS A 92 -29.90 -4.73 46.52
CA LYS A 92 -29.35 -3.36 46.43
C LYS A 92 -27.83 -3.37 46.21
N LYS A 93 -27.11 -4.33 46.80
CA LYS A 93 -25.67 -4.55 46.57
C LYS A 93 -25.42 -4.94 45.12
N GLN A 94 -26.16 -5.91 44.58
CA GLN A 94 -26.04 -6.33 43.17
C GLN A 94 -26.40 -5.20 42.20
N GLN A 95 -27.48 -4.45 42.45
CA GLN A 95 -27.85 -3.30 41.63
C GLN A 95 -26.80 -2.19 41.66
N SER A 96 -26.24 -1.89 42.83
CA SER A 96 -25.19 -0.86 42.99
C SER A 96 -23.89 -1.29 42.33
N SER A 97 -23.46 -2.54 42.54
CA SER A 97 -22.27 -3.13 41.91
C SER A 97 -22.43 -3.22 40.39
N GLY A 98 -23.59 -3.64 39.89
CA GLY A 98 -23.89 -3.70 38.47
C GLY A 98 -23.91 -2.31 37.82
N ARG A 99 -24.52 -1.31 38.48
CA ARG A 99 -24.52 0.08 37.99
C ARG A 99 -23.10 0.67 37.98
N LEU A 100 -22.29 0.39 39.00
CA LEU A 100 -20.90 0.85 39.06
C LEU A 100 -20.04 0.18 37.99
N SER A 101 -20.20 -1.14 37.78
CA SER A 101 -19.52 -1.87 36.71
C SER A 101 -19.86 -1.27 35.35
N ARG A 102 -21.16 -1.16 35.01
CA ARG A 102 -21.59 -0.60 33.72
C ARG A 102 -21.03 0.80 33.48
N LYS A 103 -20.99 1.67 34.50
CA LYS A 103 -20.37 3.00 34.39
C LYS A 103 -18.86 2.94 34.20
N ARG A 104 -18.16 2.03 34.87
CA ARG A 104 -16.71 1.84 34.68
C ARG A 104 -16.41 1.25 33.31
N ASP A 105 -17.17 0.25 32.88
CA ASP A 105 -17.00 -0.44 31.60
C ASP A 105 -17.31 0.49 30.43
N ALA A 106 -18.32 1.36 30.54
CA ALA A 106 -18.60 2.40 29.55
C ALA A 106 -17.43 3.38 29.40
N LYS A 107 -16.90 3.89 30.52
CA LYS A 107 -15.71 4.78 30.51
C LYS A 107 -14.46 4.06 29.99
N LEU A 108 -14.27 2.80 30.35
CA LEU A 108 -13.13 2.02 29.89
C LEU A 108 -13.19 1.78 28.37
N LYS A 109 -14.37 1.50 27.83
CA LYS A 109 -14.59 1.42 26.38
C LYS A 109 -14.27 2.74 25.66
N GLU A 110 -14.70 3.87 26.21
CA GLU A 110 -14.37 5.19 25.68
C GLU A 110 -12.85 5.44 25.67
N LEU A 111 -12.15 5.10 26.76
CA LEU A 111 -10.70 5.23 26.85
C LEU A 111 -9.95 4.31 25.87
N ILE A 112 -10.39 3.06 25.71
CA ILE A 112 -9.80 2.10 24.78
C ILE A 112 -9.93 2.57 23.33
N GLN A 113 -11.03 3.25 22.97
CA GLN A 113 -11.22 3.78 21.60
C GLN A 113 -10.33 5.00 21.28
N ILE A 114 -9.80 5.69 22.28
CA ILE A 114 -8.90 6.85 22.08
C ILE A 114 -7.48 6.39 21.72
N SER A 115 -7.00 5.29 22.30
CA SER A 115 -5.66 4.74 22.05
C SER A 115 -5.31 4.49 20.57
N PRO A 116 -6.14 3.80 19.76
CA PRO A 116 -5.82 3.58 18.35
C PRO A 116 -5.90 4.86 17.51
N LYS A 117 -6.74 5.84 17.90
CA LYS A 117 -6.78 7.14 17.24
C LYS A 117 -5.48 7.92 17.48
N LEU A 118 -4.95 7.86 18.71
CA LEU A 118 -3.66 8.47 19.04
C LEU A 118 -2.51 7.83 18.25
N GLN A 119 -2.51 6.49 18.14
CA GLN A 119 -1.51 5.77 17.35
C GLN A 119 -1.55 6.16 15.87
N LYS A 120 -2.75 6.21 15.26
CA LYS A 120 -2.93 6.70 13.89
C LYS A 120 -2.39 8.12 13.70
N LEU A 121 -2.69 9.04 14.61
CA LEU A 121 -2.18 10.41 14.56
C LEU A 121 -0.64 10.47 14.70
N GLN A 122 -0.04 9.57 15.47
CA GLN A 122 1.42 9.46 15.58
C GLN A 122 2.05 8.94 14.28
N GLU A 123 1.44 7.93 13.65
CA GLU A 123 1.88 7.38 12.37
C GLU A 123 1.75 8.40 11.23
N GLU A 124 0.62 9.10 11.15
CA GLU A 124 0.41 10.19 10.19
C GLU A 124 1.45 11.30 10.38
N ARG A 125 1.76 11.65 11.64
CA ARG A 125 2.82 12.62 11.94
C ARG A 125 4.19 12.12 11.51
N SER A 126 4.54 10.86 11.74
CA SER A 126 5.84 10.32 11.31
C SER A 126 5.96 10.29 9.79
N GLN A 127 4.92 9.86 9.08
CA GLN A 127 4.85 9.87 7.62
C GLN A 127 4.98 11.30 7.07
N TYR A 128 4.32 12.28 7.69
CA TYR A 128 4.44 13.67 7.29
C TYR A 128 5.86 14.22 7.46
N LEU A 129 6.55 13.87 8.54
CA LEU A 129 7.95 14.27 8.76
C LEU A 129 8.90 13.63 7.74
N GLU A 130 8.64 12.38 7.33
CA GLU A 130 9.39 11.71 6.26
C GLU A 130 9.15 12.39 4.91
N TYR A 131 7.90 12.68 4.59
CA TYR A 131 7.54 13.44 3.39
C TYR A 131 8.28 14.79 3.35
N GLN A 132 8.34 15.53 4.47
CA GLN A 132 9.09 16.79 4.55
C GLN A 132 10.61 16.62 4.35
N LYS A 133 11.19 15.48 4.76
CA LYS A 133 12.61 15.18 4.46
C LYS A 133 12.81 14.96 2.96
N ILE A 134 11.97 14.10 2.35
CA ILE A 134 12.03 13.80 0.92
C ILE A 134 11.82 15.07 0.08
N GLN A 135 10.88 15.94 0.46
CA GLN A 135 10.65 17.22 -0.23
C GLN A 135 11.90 18.11 -0.21
N ARG A 136 12.58 18.23 0.93
CA ARG A 136 13.83 19.02 1.02
C ARG A 136 14.96 18.42 0.18
N GLU A 137 15.10 17.10 0.16
CA GLU A 137 16.08 16.41 -0.68
C GLU A 137 15.76 16.60 -2.17
N LEU A 138 14.49 16.51 -2.55
CA LEU A 138 14.03 16.74 -3.92
C LEU A 138 14.27 18.18 -4.38
N GLU A 139 14.01 19.17 -3.53
CA GLU A 139 14.32 20.57 -3.81
C GLU A 139 15.83 20.78 -4.01
N TYR A 140 16.66 20.17 -3.14
CA TYR A 140 18.11 20.23 -3.25
C TYR A 140 18.61 19.62 -4.57
N LEU A 141 18.15 18.41 -4.89
CA LEU A 141 18.52 17.72 -6.13
C LEU A 141 18.04 18.45 -7.37
N THR A 142 16.85 19.06 -7.33
CA THR A 142 16.31 19.85 -8.43
C THR A 142 17.16 21.09 -8.68
N ARG A 143 17.57 21.81 -7.62
CA ARG A 143 18.50 22.96 -7.75
C ARG A 143 19.84 22.52 -8.32
N PHE A 144 20.38 21.39 -7.86
CA PHE A 144 21.61 20.82 -8.40
C PHE A 144 21.48 20.45 -9.88
N TYR A 145 20.37 19.84 -10.26
CA TYR A 145 20.08 19.47 -11.64
C TYR A 145 20.00 20.69 -12.56
N VAL A 146 19.32 21.76 -12.13
CA VAL A 146 19.28 23.03 -12.88
C VAL A 146 20.67 23.64 -13.02
N ALA A 147 21.49 23.61 -11.96
CA ALA A 147 22.87 24.09 -12.03
C ALA A 147 23.72 23.28 -13.03
N TRP A 148 23.55 21.95 -13.05
CA TRP A 148 24.22 21.08 -14.02
C TRP A 148 23.74 21.32 -15.45
N GLN A 149 22.44 21.54 -15.66
CA GLN A 149 21.90 21.91 -16.97
C GLN A 149 22.51 23.22 -17.48
N TYR A 150 22.59 24.23 -16.62
CA TYR A 150 23.22 25.51 -16.94
C TYR A 150 24.70 25.34 -17.29
N HIS A 151 25.46 24.59 -16.48
CA HIS A 151 26.87 24.30 -16.75
C HIS A 151 27.07 23.56 -18.09
N SER A 152 26.22 22.58 -18.38
CA SER A 152 26.25 21.84 -19.64
C SER A 152 25.93 22.74 -20.84
N ALA A 153 24.93 23.61 -20.70
CA ALA A 153 24.59 24.60 -21.73
C ALA A 153 25.72 25.61 -21.96
N GLU A 154 26.37 26.08 -20.90
CA GLU A 154 27.55 26.96 -20.98
C GLU A 154 28.71 26.28 -21.71
N ALA A 155 28.99 25.00 -21.43
CA ALA A 155 30.03 24.25 -22.12
C ALA A 155 29.72 24.09 -23.63
N VAL A 156 28.46 23.81 -23.98
CA VAL A 156 28.02 23.73 -25.39
C VAL A 156 28.10 25.11 -26.06
N ARG A 157 27.71 26.18 -25.36
CA ARG A 157 27.83 27.55 -25.85
C ARG A 157 29.28 27.92 -26.13
N GLY A 158 30.20 27.58 -25.23
CA GLY A 158 31.65 27.79 -25.42
C GLY A 158 32.16 27.10 -26.69
N LYS A 159 31.89 25.80 -26.85
CA LYS A 159 32.28 25.04 -28.05
C LYS A 159 31.66 25.61 -29.33
N THR A 160 30.41 26.05 -29.28
CA THR A 160 29.73 26.64 -30.44
C THR A 160 30.34 27.98 -30.80
N ARG A 161 30.69 28.80 -29.80
CA ARG A 161 31.40 30.07 -30.00
C ARG A 161 32.76 29.84 -30.66
N GLU A 162 33.57 28.89 -30.17
CA GLU A 162 34.86 28.55 -30.78
C GLU A 162 34.71 28.14 -32.26
N ARG A 163 33.70 27.31 -32.58
CA ARG A 163 33.39 26.93 -33.97
C ARG A 163 32.97 28.13 -34.82
N LEU A 164 32.20 29.06 -34.25
CA LEU A 164 31.76 30.26 -34.95
C LEU A 164 32.94 31.19 -35.25
N GLU A 165 33.85 31.40 -34.29
CA GLU A 165 35.07 32.17 -34.51
C GLU A 165 35.97 31.52 -35.58
N ALA A 166 36.14 30.18 -35.54
CA ALA A 166 36.88 29.45 -36.56
C ALA A 166 36.24 29.56 -37.96
N ALA A 167 34.92 29.50 -38.06
CA ALA A 167 34.22 29.73 -39.32
C ALA A 167 34.38 31.18 -39.79
N HIS A 168 34.36 32.15 -38.86
CA HIS A 168 34.55 33.56 -39.19
C HIS A 168 35.95 33.84 -39.75
N THR A 169 36.99 33.29 -39.14
CA THR A 169 38.37 33.42 -39.64
C THR A 169 38.54 32.75 -41.01
N GLN A 170 37.93 31.58 -41.23
CA GLN A 170 37.91 30.95 -42.56
C GLN A 170 37.23 31.83 -43.62
N ILE A 171 36.07 32.43 -43.30
CA ILE A 171 35.39 33.34 -44.20
C ILE A 171 36.26 34.57 -44.50
N GLN A 172 36.96 35.12 -43.50
CA GLN A 172 37.87 36.24 -43.72
C GLN A 172 39.04 35.87 -44.62
N ASN A 173 39.66 34.70 -44.40
CA ASN A 173 40.75 34.21 -45.25
C ASN A 173 40.29 34.01 -46.69
N ILE A 174 39.14 33.36 -46.92
CA ILE A 174 38.57 33.18 -48.27
C ILE A 174 38.27 34.55 -48.92
N LYS A 175 37.73 35.51 -48.16
CA LYS A 175 37.51 36.88 -48.69
C LYS A 175 38.81 37.56 -49.08
N GLN A 176 39.89 37.31 -48.35
CA GLN A 176 41.21 37.85 -48.67
C GLN A 176 41.78 37.17 -49.92
N GLU A 177 41.73 35.84 -50.00
CA GLU A 177 42.13 35.07 -51.19
C GLU A 177 41.36 35.50 -52.46
N VAL A 178 40.05 35.77 -52.34
CA VAL A 178 39.25 36.28 -53.45
C VAL A 178 39.74 37.66 -53.90
N LYS A 179 40.02 38.58 -52.97
CA LYS A 179 40.56 39.91 -53.30
C LYS A 179 41.93 39.82 -53.96
N ASP A 180 42.79 38.94 -53.45
CA ASP A 180 44.12 38.71 -54.01
C ASP A 180 44.01 38.14 -55.43
N GLY A 181 43.13 37.15 -55.64
CA GLY A 181 42.81 36.60 -56.96
C GLY A 181 42.21 37.62 -57.94
N GLU A 182 41.36 38.53 -57.47
CA GLU A 182 40.84 39.65 -58.28
C GLU A 182 41.94 40.61 -58.72
N ASN A 183 42.93 40.87 -57.85
CA ASN A 183 44.08 41.71 -58.17
C ASN A 183 45.00 41.02 -59.19
N GLU A 184 45.25 39.72 -59.02
CA GLU A 184 46.01 38.91 -59.98
C GLU A 184 45.33 38.87 -61.36
N LEU A 185 44.00 38.70 -61.41
CA LEU A 185 43.22 38.75 -62.66
C LEU A 185 43.40 40.08 -63.39
N LYS A 186 43.28 41.21 -62.67
CA LYS A 186 43.50 42.55 -63.26
C LYS A 186 44.90 42.71 -63.82
N GLU A 187 45.91 42.16 -63.14
CA GLU A 187 47.30 42.25 -63.61
C GLU A 187 47.53 41.37 -64.84
N LEU A 188 46.97 40.16 -64.87
CA LEU A 188 46.99 39.28 -66.04
C LEU A 188 46.24 39.89 -67.24
N ASP A 189 45.13 40.58 -67.01
CA ASP A 189 44.38 41.28 -68.07
C ASP A 189 45.24 42.40 -68.69
N LYS A 190 45.91 43.23 -67.88
CA LYS A 190 46.86 44.23 -68.39
C LYS A 190 47.99 43.60 -69.20
N GLN A 191 48.57 42.51 -68.70
CA GLN A 191 49.62 41.79 -69.42
C GLN A 191 49.09 41.22 -70.74
N ALA A 192 47.86 40.72 -70.77
CA ALA A 192 47.22 40.21 -71.98
C ALA A 192 46.93 41.32 -73.00
N GLU A 193 46.50 42.51 -72.56
CA GLU A 193 46.34 43.68 -73.42
C GLU A 193 47.66 44.14 -74.01
N HIS A 194 48.70 44.28 -73.18
CA HIS A 194 50.05 44.62 -73.62
C HIS A 194 50.60 43.60 -74.65
N LEU A 195 50.41 42.30 -74.41
CA LEU A 195 50.78 41.26 -75.37
C LEU A 195 49.95 41.30 -76.66
N LYS A 196 48.67 41.69 -76.61
CA LYS A 196 47.84 41.89 -77.80
C LYS A 196 48.34 43.08 -78.63
N GLU A 197 48.75 44.18 -78.00
CA GLU A 197 49.35 45.33 -78.69
C GLU A 197 50.66 44.97 -79.38
N ILE A 198 51.57 44.27 -78.70
CA ILE A 198 52.81 43.76 -79.30
C ILE A 198 52.50 42.81 -80.46
N LYS A 199 51.55 41.90 -80.30
CA LYS A 199 51.14 40.97 -81.36
C LYS A 199 50.58 41.71 -82.58
N ASN A 200 49.83 42.78 -82.38
CA ASN A 200 49.25 43.58 -83.46
C ASN A 200 50.30 44.46 -84.16
N SER A 201 51.34 44.91 -83.45
CA SER A 201 52.46 45.66 -84.04
C SER A 201 53.47 44.77 -84.78
N GLU A 202 53.58 43.49 -84.42
CA GLU A 202 54.52 42.52 -85.02
C GLU A 202 53.87 41.58 -86.08
N GLY A 203 52.64 41.84 -86.52
CA GLY A 203 51.78 40.83 -87.13
C GLY A 203 51.82 40.69 -88.66
N GLY A 204 52.74 39.90 -89.21
CA GLY A 204 52.63 39.35 -90.57
C GLY A 204 52.75 37.83 -90.65
N THR A 205 53.85 37.24 -90.17
CA THR A 205 54.20 35.84 -90.49
C THR A 205 54.35 34.92 -89.28
N LYS A 206 54.48 35.44 -88.05
CA LYS A 206 54.59 34.63 -86.82
C LYS A 206 53.24 34.11 -86.30
N THR A 207 52.14 34.72 -86.74
CA THR A 207 50.76 34.43 -86.32
C THR A 207 50.30 33.02 -86.68
N ARG A 208 50.77 32.47 -87.81
CA ARG A 208 50.39 31.11 -88.26
C ARG A 208 51.06 30.00 -87.43
N ARG A 209 52.34 30.15 -87.07
CA ARG A 209 53.05 29.20 -86.18
C ARG A 209 52.54 29.25 -84.74
N ILE A 210 52.18 30.44 -84.25
CA ILE A 210 51.58 30.58 -82.91
C ILE A 210 50.17 29.98 -82.90
N GLY A 211 49.38 30.17 -83.96
CA GLY A 211 48.06 29.54 -84.16
C GLY A 211 48.12 28.01 -84.07
N ASP A 212 49.03 27.37 -84.80
CA ASP A 212 49.19 25.91 -84.73
C ASP A 212 49.63 25.42 -83.33
N SER A 213 50.44 26.21 -82.62
CA SER A 213 50.87 25.87 -81.25
C SER A 213 49.75 26.05 -80.21
N THR A 214 48.87 27.04 -80.39
CA THR A 214 47.74 27.31 -79.50
C THR A 214 46.61 26.36 -79.74
N GLU A 215 46.33 25.95 -80.99
CA GLU A 215 45.37 24.89 -81.30
C GLU A 215 45.79 23.54 -80.69
N ARG A 216 47.07 23.17 -80.78
CA ARG A 216 47.58 21.96 -80.11
C ARG A 216 47.46 22.02 -78.59
N LYS A 217 47.69 23.19 -77.97
CA LYS A 217 47.51 23.39 -76.52
C LYS A 217 46.04 23.37 -76.11
N LYS A 218 45.14 23.95 -76.93
CA LYS A 218 43.69 23.90 -76.73
C LYS A 218 43.16 22.48 -76.85
N GLY A 219 43.53 21.74 -77.90
CA GLY A 219 43.14 20.34 -78.05
C GLY A 219 43.63 19.44 -76.90
N ARG A 220 44.84 19.69 -76.35
CA ARG A 220 45.32 18.97 -75.16
C ARG A 220 44.56 19.36 -73.88
N ARG A 221 44.13 20.62 -73.74
CA ARG A 221 43.29 21.07 -72.63
C ARG A 221 41.87 20.52 -72.74
N GLU A 222 41.27 20.57 -73.92
CA GLU A 222 39.96 19.96 -74.21
C GLU A 222 39.98 18.46 -73.96
N ALA A 223 41.01 17.73 -74.42
CA ALA A 223 41.14 16.31 -74.13
C ALA A 223 41.21 16.03 -72.61
N LYS A 224 41.92 16.88 -71.85
CA LYS A 224 41.96 16.79 -70.37
C LYS A 224 40.59 17.10 -69.74
N PHE A 225 39.90 18.13 -70.21
CA PHE A 225 38.57 18.48 -69.72
C PHE A 225 37.52 17.42 -70.07
N ILE A 226 37.57 16.84 -71.27
CA ILE A 226 36.69 15.74 -71.69
C ILE A 226 36.98 14.49 -70.86
N ALA A 227 38.26 14.17 -70.60
CA ALA A 227 38.63 13.05 -69.72
C ALA A 227 38.14 13.28 -68.27
N ALA A 228 38.31 14.49 -67.74
CA ALA A 228 37.83 14.85 -66.40
C ALA A 228 36.29 14.86 -66.33
N GLN A 229 35.61 15.35 -67.37
CA GLN A 229 34.15 15.34 -67.48
C GLN A 229 33.63 13.90 -67.53
N LYS A 230 34.29 13.02 -68.29
CA LYS A 230 33.94 11.59 -68.35
C LYS A 230 34.14 10.91 -67.00
N ALA A 231 35.28 11.13 -66.35
CA ALA A 231 35.54 10.60 -65.01
C ALA A 231 34.51 11.07 -63.97
N ASN A 232 34.16 12.37 -63.99
CA ASN A 232 33.13 12.91 -63.11
C ASN A 232 31.74 12.34 -63.43
N ARG A 233 31.42 12.12 -64.71
CA ARG A 233 30.15 11.50 -65.12
C ARG A 233 30.06 10.05 -64.64
N ASP A 234 31.15 9.27 -64.78
CA ASP A 234 31.22 7.90 -64.29
C ASP A 234 31.10 7.86 -62.76
N ASN A 235 31.71 8.81 -62.05
CA ASN A 235 31.54 8.98 -60.60
C ASN A 235 30.09 9.28 -60.22
N ILE A 236 29.43 10.22 -60.88
CA ILE A 236 28.01 10.55 -60.64
C ILE A 236 27.13 9.30 -60.83
N VAL A 237 27.32 8.56 -61.92
CA VAL A 237 26.56 7.32 -62.17
C VAL A 237 26.83 6.27 -61.08
N SER A 238 28.05 6.20 -60.55
CA SER A 238 28.39 5.29 -59.45
C SER A 238 27.70 5.70 -58.14
N GLU A 239 27.65 6.99 -57.83
CA GLU A 239 26.99 7.52 -56.64
C GLU A 239 25.47 7.41 -56.74
N GLU A 240 24.87 7.61 -57.92
CA GLU A 240 23.44 7.39 -58.16
C GLU A 240 23.04 5.92 -57.92
N LYS A 241 23.90 4.96 -58.30
CA LYS A 241 23.69 3.54 -58.02
C LYS A 241 23.74 3.24 -56.52
N LYS A 242 24.70 3.85 -55.80
CA LYS A 242 24.79 3.73 -54.33
C LYS A 242 23.57 4.33 -53.65
N LEU A 243 23.10 5.49 -54.11
CA LEU A 243 21.89 6.14 -53.62
C LEU A 243 20.68 5.21 -53.73
N LYS A 244 20.45 4.64 -54.93
CA LYS A 244 19.37 3.68 -55.16
C LYS A 244 19.49 2.42 -54.31
N GLN A 245 20.71 1.96 -54.01
CA GLN A 245 20.92 0.82 -53.12
C GLN A 245 20.58 1.19 -51.66
N LEU A 246 21.04 2.35 -51.19
CA LEU A 246 20.74 2.85 -49.85
C LEU A 246 19.24 3.11 -49.65
N GLU A 247 18.55 3.65 -50.65
CA GLU A 247 17.09 3.84 -50.60
C GLU A 247 16.33 2.50 -50.45
N ARG A 248 16.80 1.43 -51.10
CA ARG A 248 16.21 0.10 -50.95
C ARG A 248 16.46 -0.46 -49.56
N SER A 249 17.69 -0.36 -49.06
CA SER A 249 18.03 -0.81 -47.71
C SER A 249 17.24 -0.05 -46.65
N LEU A 250 17.09 1.27 -46.79
CA LEU A 250 16.30 2.09 -45.89
C LEU A 250 14.84 1.63 -45.87
N LYS A 251 14.25 1.36 -47.03
CA LYS A 251 12.87 0.86 -47.13
C LYS A 251 12.70 -0.54 -46.51
N GLU A 252 13.68 -1.42 -46.66
CA GLU A 252 13.71 -2.73 -46.00
C GLU A 252 13.79 -2.56 -44.48
N ASP A 253 14.69 -1.71 -43.99
CA ASP A 253 14.87 -1.41 -42.57
C ASP A 253 13.61 -0.79 -41.94
N GLU A 254 12.95 0.16 -42.63
CA GLU A 254 11.67 0.74 -42.20
C GLU A 254 10.58 -0.32 -42.07
N SER A 255 10.50 -1.26 -43.02
CA SER A 255 9.52 -2.35 -42.96
C SER A 255 9.80 -3.32 -41.80
N SER A 256 11.07 -3.59 -41.53
CA SER A 256 11.53 -4.44 -40.42
C SER A 256 11.24 -3.78 -39.07
N LEU A 257 11.48 -2.47 -38.96
CA LEU A 257 11.18 -1.67 -37.78
C LEU A 257 9.67 -1.68 -37.48
N ALA A 258 8.83 -1.43 -38.49
CA ALA A 258 7.38 -1.48 -38.32
C ALA A 258 6.88 -2.87 -37.86
N ALA A 259 7.47 -3.95 -38.38
CA ALA A 259 7.15 -5.31 -37.92
C ALA A 259 7.55 -5.52 -36.45
N LYS A 260 8.75 -5.07 -36.05
CA LYS A 260 9.25 -5.18 -34.67
C LYS A 260 8.45 -4.35 -33.68
N GLU A 261 8.03 -3.14 -34.05
CA GLU A 261 7.12 -2.33 -33.24
C GLU A 261 5.76 -3.01 -33.05
N GLY A 262 5.26 -3.68 -34.10
CA GLY A 262 4.04 -4.49 -34.01
C GLY A 262 4.18 -5.67 -33.04
N GLU A 263 5.32 -6.37 -33.06
CA GLU A 263 5.64 -7.43 -32.09
C GLU A 263 5.74 -6.87 -30.67
N LEU A 264 6.41 -5.73 -30.49
CA LEU A 264 6.59 -5.08 -29.19
C LEU A 264 5.23 -4.70 -28.58
N LYS A 265 4.32 -4.09 -29.35
CA LYS A 265 2.95 -3.78 -28.90
C LYS A 265 2.17 -5.03 -28.49
N LYS A 266 2.35 -6.15 -29.18
CA LYS A 266 1.73 -7.43 -28.79
C LYS A 266 2.29 -7.93 -27.46
N VAL A 267 3.61 -7.87 -27.27
CA VAL A 267 4.28 -8.27 -26.02
C VAL A 267 3.87 -7.37 -24.87
N GLU A 268 3.80 -6.05 -25.07
CA GLU A 268 3.26 -5.10 -24.09
C GLU A 268 1.83 -5.43 -23.69
N GLY A 269 0.96 -5.72 -24.67
CA GLY A 269 -0.42 -6.12 -24.42
C GLY A 269 -0.55 -7.46 -23.67
N LEU A 270 0.38 -8.40 -23.89
CA LEU A 270 0.45 -9.64 -23.11
C LEU A 270 0.96 -9.38 -21.69
N PHE A 271 1.96 -8.52 -21.55
CA PHE A 271 2.55 -8.16 -20.26
C PHE A 271 1.55 -7.44 -19.36
N THR A 272 0.76 -6.50 -19.89
CA THR A 272 -0.29 -5.82 -19.12
C THR A 272 -1.36 -6.79 -18.65
N LYS A 273 -1.83 -7.68 -19.54
CA LYS A 273 -2.77 -8.75 -19.17
C LYS A 273 -2.20 -9.64 -18.08
N LEU A 274 -0.96 -10.10 -18.22
CA LEU A 274 -0.31 -10.97 -17.25
C LEU A 274 -0.14 -10.27 -15.89
N LYS A 275 0.16 -8.97 -15.90
CA LYS A 275 0.26 -8.15 -14.70
C LYS A 275 -1.08 -7.98 -14.00
N ASP A 276 -2.16 -7.82 -14.75
CA ASP A 276 -3.51 -7.71 -14.19
C ASP A 276 -4.01 -9.05 -13.64
N THR A 277 -3.70 -10.17 -14.32
CA THR A 277 -3.99 -11.51 -13.79
C THR A 277 -3.19 -11.81 -12.52
N ASP A 278 -1.89 -11.48 -12.49
CA ASP A 278 -1.04 -11.67 -11.31
C ASP A 278 -1.56 -10.89 -10.09
N LYS A 279 -2.02 -9.66 -10.29
CA LYS A 279 -2.70 -8.89 -9.23
C LYS A 279 -3.98 -9.56 -8.74
N SER A 280 -4.84 -9.99 -9.67
CA SER A 280 -6.09 -10.68 -9.33
C SER A 280 -5.83 -11.99 -8.58
N ASP A 281 -4.84 -12.76 -9.03
CA ASP A 281 -4.44 -14.02 -8.40
C ASP A 281 -3.82 -13.78 -7.02
N ALA A 282 -3.01 -12.73 -6.85
CA ALA A 282 -2.47 -12.32 -5.55
C ALA A 282 -3.59 -11.90 -4.57
N GLU A 283 -4.59 -11.14 -5.04
CA GLU A 283 -5.76 -10.77 -4.25
C GLU A 283 -6.60 -11.99 -3.87
N ALA A 284 -6.85 -12.90 -4.81
CA ALA A 284 -7.57 -14.15 -4.57
C ALA A 284 -6.82 -15.06 -3.59
N LEU A 285 -5.49 -15.14 -3.70
CA LEU A 285 -4.63 -15.90 -2.79
C LEU A 285 -4.67 -15.28 -1.39
N ALA A 286 -4.58 -13.96 -1.26
CA ALA A 286 -4.72 -13.27 0.01
C ALA A 286 -6.10 -13.51 0.65
N ALA A 287 -7.17 -13.50 -0.15
CA ALA A 287 -8.52 -13.81 0.31
C ALA A 287 -8.65 -15.29 0.75
N ALA A 288 -8.09 -16.21 -0.01
CA ALA A 288 -8.07 -17.64 0.33
C ALA A 288 -7.23 -17.93 1.59
N GLN A 289 -6.09 -17.26 1.76
CA GLN A 289 -5.27 -17.34 2.97
C GLN A 289 -6.02 -16.81 4.20
N LYS A 290 -6.70 -15.67 4.09
CA LYS A 290 -7.58 -15.16 5.15
C LYS A 290 -8.68 -16.17 5.48
N LYS A 291 -9.32 -16.74 4.46
CA LYS A 291 -10.34 -17.79 4.65
C LYS A 291 -9.81 -19.02 5.36
N PHE A 292 -8.64 -19.52 4.94
CA PHE A 292 -7.99 -20.65 5.57
C PHE A 292 -7.61 -20.37 7.03
N GLN A 293 -7.10 -19.18 7.34
CA GLN A 293 -6.77 -18.76 8.70
C GLN A 293 -8.01 -18.69 9.59
N ALA A 294 -9.11 -18.10 9.10
CA ALA A 294 -10.37 -18.05 9.84
C ALA A 294 -10.94 -19.45 10.13
N VAL A 295 -10.98 -20.33 9.11
CA VAL A 295 -11.43 -21.72 9.28
C VAL A 295 -10.54 -22.49 10.25
N SER A 296 -9.21 -22.30 10.17
CA SER A 296 -8.26 -22.92 11.10
C SER A 296 -8.44 -22.42 12.54
N ALA A 297 -8.93 -21.18 12.71
CA ALA A 297 -9.27 -20.60 14.01
C ALA A 297 -10.70 -20.96 14.49
N GLY A 298 -11.45 -21.77 13.73
CA GLY A 298 -12.82 -22.19 14.08
C GLY A 298 -13.91 -21.16 13.74
N LEU A 299 -13.60 -20.20 12.86
CA LEU A 299 -14.50 -19.13 12.40
C LEU A 299 -14.94 -19.41 10.95
N VAL A 300 -16.20 -19.12 10.63
CA VAL A 300 -16.77 -19.17 9.28
C VAL A 300 -16.89 -17.74 8.76
N ILE A 301 -16.42 -17.51 7.53
CA ILE A 301 -16.55 -16.21 6.85
C ILE A 301 -17.82 -16.21 6.01
N ASP A 302 -18.72 -15.26 6.27
CA ASP A 302 -19.88 -14.97 5.43
C ASP A 302 -19.47 -14.22 4.14
N ASP A 303 -20.38 -14.17 3.16
CA ASP A 303 -20.19 -13.55 1.82
C ASP A 303 -19.74 -12.07 1.90
N ASP A 304 -20.01 -11.38 3.02
CA ASP A 304 -19.60 -9.99 3.32
C ASP A 304 -18.21 -9.86 3.98
N GLY A 305 -17.45 -10.96 4.13
CA GLY A 305 -16.05 -10.93 4.61
C GLY A 305 -15.88 -10.71 6.12
N SER A 306 -16.92 -10.96 6.92
CA SER A 306 -16.87 -10.89 8.39
C SER A 306 -16.72 -12.28 9.03
N ASP A 307 -15.83 -12.38 10.02
CA ASP A 307 -15.58 -13.63 10.77
C ASP A 307 -16.71 -13.86 11.80
N LYS A 308 -17.43 -14.97 11.69
CA LYS A 308 -18.47 -15.39 12.65
C LYS A 308 -18.17 -16.78 13.19
N THR A 309 -18.60 -17.08 14.42
CA THR A 309 -18.50 -18.44 14.94
C THR A 309 -19.64 -19.29 14.39
N LEU A 310 -19.44 -20.61 14.26
CA LEU A 310 -20.49 -21.54 13.78
C LEU A 310 -21.76 -21.50 14.66
N GLN A 311 -21.60 -21.06 15.91
CA GLN A 311 -22.66 -20.88 16.89
C GLN A 311 -23.48 -19.59 16.66
N ASP A 312 -22.89 -18.56 16.06
CA ASP A 312 -23.58 -17.31 15.66
C ASP A 312 -24.40 -17.46 14.36
N GLN A 313 -24.15 -18.51 13.57
CA GLN A 313 -24.86 -18.77 12.30
C GLN A 313 -26.07 -19.70 12.47
N LEU A 314 -26.13 -20.44 13.58
CA LEU A 314 -27.21 -21.35 13.96
C LEU A 314 -28.26 -20.72 14.89
N MET A 315 -28.03 -19.48 15.36
CA MET A 315 -28.93 -18.67 16.20
C MET A 315 -29.64 -17.62 15.35
#